data_AF-A0A967GZ54-F1
#
_entry.id   AF-A0A967GZ54-F1
#
_cell.length_a   1.000
_cell.length_b   1.000
_cell.length_c   1.000
_cell.angle_alpha   90.00
_cell.angle_beta   90.00
_cell.angle_gamma   90.00
#
_symmetry.space_group_name_H-M   'P 1'
#
loop_
_entity.id
_entity.type
_entity.pdbx_description
1 polymer ?
#
loop_
_entity_poly.entity_id
_entity_poly.type
_entity_poly.pdbx_seq_one_letter_code
_entity_poly.pdbx_strand_id
1 'polypeptide(L)' 'MKWLNPLADLTRRGIPCVIVTVVTVRGHAPRDPGSKMLVSREGLCGSIGGGNLEQTAIEQAKTLLKMAA' A
#
# COMPACT_ATOMS: atom_id res chain seq x y z
N MET A 1 -2.13 -10.70 8.26
CA MET A 1 -2.83 -9.41 8.14
C MET A 1 -2.03 -8.31 8.85
N LYS A 2 -0.95 -7.78 8.25
CA LYS A 2 -0.05 -6.81 8.93
C LYS A 2 -0.46 -5.33 8.77
N TRP A 3 -1.38 -5.00 7.86
CA TRP A 3 -1.71 -3.61 7.48
C TRP A 3 -2.88 -2.98 8.25
N LEU A 4 -3.76 -3.79 8.87
CA LEU A 4 -5.02 -3.29 9.44
C LEU A 4 -4.80 -2.43 10.70
N ASN A 5 -3.94 -2.87 11.62
CA ASN A 5 -3.63 -2.09 12.82
C ASN A 5 -2.95 -0.75 12.48
N PRO A 6 -1.95 -0.69 11.57
CA PRO A 6 -1.41 0.57 11.09
C PRO A 6 -2.44 1.48 10.42
N LEU A 7 -3.36 0.93 9.61
CA LEU A 7 -4.45 1.73 9.03
C LEU A 7 -5.33 2.36 10.12
N ALA A 8 -5.74 1.55 11.10
CA ALA A 8 -6.57 2.04 12.20
C ALA A 8 -5.85 3.15 12.99
N ASP A 9 -4.54 3.02 13.20
CA ASP A 9 -3.74 4.04 13.88
C ASP A 9 -3.65 5.35 13.08
N LEU A 10 -3.26 5.27 11.80
CA LEU A 10 -3.15 6.44 10.93
C LEU A 10 -4.50 7.16 10.79
N THR A 11 -5.59 6.40 10.65
CA THR A 11 -6.95 6.93 10.59
C THR A 11 -7.30 7.69 11.87
N ARG A 12 -7.00 7.12 13.05
CA ARG A 12 -7.25 7.75 14.35
C ARG A 12 -6.47 9.06 14.51
N ARG A 13 -5.27 9.12 13.95
CA ARG A 13 -4.37 10.28 14.00
C ARG A 13 -4.65 11.31 12.90
N GLY A 14 -5.62 11.07 12.03
CA GLY A 14 -5.95 11.95 10.91
C GLY A 14 -4.85 12.02 9.85
N ILE A 15 -4.02 10.98 9.74
CA ILE A 15 -2.89 10.95 8.79
C ILE A 15 -3.36 10.30 7.49
N PRO A 16 -3.30 11.01 6.35
CA PRO A 16 -3.65 10.44 5.07
C PRO A 16 -2.77 9.24 4.70
N CYS A 17 -3.40 8.21 4.16
CA CYS A 17 -2.73 7.02 3.66
C CYS A 17 -3.45 6.46 2.42
N VAL A 18 -2.73 5.68 1.62
CA VAL A 18 -3.24 4.96 0.44
C VAL A 18 -3.07 3.47 0.67
N ILE A 19 -4.10 2.69 0.34
CA ILE A 19 -4.07 1.23 0.37
C ILE A 19 -3.91 0.72 -1.05
N VAL A 20 -2.81 0.00 -1.31
CA VAL A 20 -2.58 -0.73 -2.55
C VAL A 20 -3.03 -2.17 -2.36
N THR A 21 -3.82 -2.71 -3.28
CA THR A 21 -4.33 -4.09 -3.24
C THR A 21 -4.01 -4.80 -4.55
N VAL A 22 -3.44 -6.00 -4.47
CA VAL A 22 -3.37 -6.91 -5.63
C VAL A 22 -4.78 -7.43 -5.90
N VAL A 23 -5.39 -7.02 -7.01
CA VAL A 23 -6.76 -7.44 -7.37
C VAL A 23 -6.79 -8.76 -8.14
N THR A 24 -5.76 -9.03 -8.94
CA THR A 24 -5.63 -10.25 -9.73
C THR A 24 -4.16 -10.51 -10.04
N VAL A 25 -3.86 -11.75 -10.39
CA VAL A 25 -2.53 -12.21 -10.82
C VAL A 25 -2.71 -13.07 -12.06
N ARG A 26 -1.85 -12.88 -13.07
CA ARG A 26 -1.74 -13.78 -14.22
C ARG A 26 -0.38 -14.47 -14.18
N GLY A 27 -0.39 -15.80 -14.10
CA GLY A 27 0.84 -16.60 -13.96
C GLY A 27 1.34 -16.67 -12.51
N HIS A 28 2.64 -16.91 -12.33
CA HIS A 28 3.26 -16.98 -11.01
C HIS A 28 3.65 -15.58 -10.52
N ALA A 29 3.25 -15.21 -9.30
CA ALA A 29 3.63 -13.97 -8.64
C ALA A 29 4.05 -14.24 -7.19
N PRO A 30 4.92 -13.41 -6.60
CA PRO A 30 5.37 -13.55 -5.22
C PRO A 30 4.28 -13.30 -4.15
N ARG A 31 3.10 -12.81 -4.57
CA ARG A 31 1.96 -12.54 -3.70
C ARG A 31 0.65 -12.88 -4.39
N ASP A 32 -0.30 -13.35 -3.59
CA ASP A 32 -1.65 -13.70 -4.04
C ASP A 32 -2.55 -12.47 -4.15
N PRO A 33 -3.63 -12.55 -4.97
CA PRO A 33 -4.74 -11.61 -4.90
C PRO A 33 -5.22 -11.38 -3.46
N GLY A 34 -5.56 -10.14 -3.15
CA GLY A 34 -5.90 -9.70 -1.80
C GLY A 34 -4.72 -9.24 -0.95
N SER A 35 -3.47 -9.49 -1.38
CA SER A 35 -2.29 -8.91 -0.74
C SER A 35 -2.37 -7.38 -0.75
N LYS A 36 -2.03 -6.75 0.38
CA LYS A 36 -2.13 -5.31 0.55
C LYS A 36 -0.85 -4.69 1.09
N MET A 37 -0.64 -3.44 0.69
CA MET A 37 0.39 -2.55 1.20
C MET A 37 -0.23 -1.20 1.50
N LEU A 38 0.08 -0.65 2.67
CA LEU A 38 -0.31 0.68 3.11
C LEU A 38 0.85 1.64 2.87
N VAL A 39 0.54 2.81 2.31
CA VAL A 39 1.51 3.87 2.04
C VAL A 39 1.04 5.15 2.72
N SER A 40 1.91 5.77 3.51
CA SER A 40 1.65 7.05 4.17
C SER A 40 2.90 7.92 4.12
N ARG A 41 2.81 9.17 4.61
CA ARG A 41 3.99 10.05 4.76
C ARG A 41 4.96 9.55 5.83
N GLU A 42 4.51 8.71 6.76
CA GLU A 42 5.33 8.17 7.85
C GLU A 42 6.03 6.86 7.49
N GLY A 43 5.58 6.20 6.42
CA GLY A 43 6.19 4.97 5.95
C GLY A 43 5.23 4.01 5.25
N LEU A 44 5.71 2.77 5.14
CA LEU A 44 5.10 1.68 4.40
C LEU A 44 4.79 0.52 5.35
N CYS A 45 3.65 -0.16 5.15
CA CYS A 45 3.33 -1.39 5.87
C CYS A 45 2.74 -2.46 4.94
N GLY A 46 3.27 -3.68 5.01
CA GLY A 46 2.91 -4.76 4.10
C GLY A 46 3.71 -4.71 2.80
N SER A 47 3.37 -5.60 1.87
CA SER A 47 4.04 -5.74 0.58
C SER A 47 3.07 -6.40 -0.38
N ILE A 48 3.14 -6.00 -1.65
CA ILE A 48 2.38 -6.60 -2.76
C ILE A 48 3.23 -7.49 -3.66
N GLY A 49 4.49 -7.74 -3.30
CA GLY A 49 5.36 -8.67 -4.02
C GLY A 49 6.79 -8.20 -4.23
N GLY A 50 7.13 -6.97 -3.82
CA GLY A 50 8.47 -6.40 -4.02
C GLY A 50 8.78 -6.07 -5.49
N GLY A 51 10.05 -5.79 -5.75
CA GLY A 51 10.57 -5.48 -7.08
C GLY A 51 10.00 -4.20 -7.69
N ASN A 52 10.06 -4.10 -9.03
CA ASN A 52 9.67 -2.89 -9.76
C ASN A 52 8.17 -2.57 -9.65
N LEU A 53 7.32 -3.59 -9.55
CA LEU A 53 5.87 -3.39 -9.41
C LEU A 53 5.55 -2.67 -8.09
N GLU A 54 6.14 -3.13 -6.99
CA GLU A 54 5.94 -2.52 -5.68
C GLU A 54 6.48 -1.10 -5.65
N GLN A 55 7.67 -0.85 -6.21
CA GLN A 55 8.24 0.49 -6.30
C GLN A 55 7.35 1.44 -7.11
N THR A 56 6.83 0.98 -8.25
CA THR A 56 5.91 1.78 -9.09
C THR A 56 4.63 2.13 -8.34
N ALA A 57 4.06 1.17 -7.62
CA ALA A 57 2.86 1.39 -6.82
C ALA A 57 3.11 2.36 -5.66
N ILE A 58 4.28 2.31 -5.01
CA ILE A 58 4.68 3.26 -3.97
C ILE A 58 4.74 4.69 -4.51
N GLU A 59 5.36 4.89 -5.67
CA GLU A 59 5.49 6.24 -6.25
C GLU A 59 4.13 6.81 -6.71
N GLN A 60 3.25 5.97 -7.27
CA GLN A 60 1.87 6.37 -7.54
C GLN A 60 1.11 6.73 -6.26
N ALA A 61 1.22 5.90 -5.21
CA ALA A 61 0.57 6.18 -3.94
C ALA A 61 1.06 7.50 -3.30
N LYS A 62 2.36 7.79 -3.37
CA LYS A 62 2.93 9.08 -2.91
C LYS A 62 2.41 10.25 -3.73
N THR A 63 2.20 10.07 -5.03
CA THR A 63 1.62 11.11 -5.90
C THR A 63 0.18 11.41 -5.48
N LEU A 64 -0.63 10.37 -5.26
CA LEU A 64 -2.01 10.52 -4.78
C LEU A 64 -2.07 11.24 -3.41
N LEU A 65 -1.16 10.91 -2.49
CA LEU A 65 -1.08 11.58 -1.18
C LEU A 65 -0.76 13.08 -1.29
N LYS A 66 0.01 13.49 -2.31
CA LYS A 66 0.29 14.92 -2.55
C LYS A 66 -0.90 15.67 -3.13
N MET A 67 -1.78 14.99 -3.88
CA MET A 67 -2.98 15.59 -4.47
C MET A 67 -4.14 15.72 -3.48
N ALA A 68 -4.15 14.91 -2.43
CA ALA A 68 -5.18 14.92 -1.39
C ALA A 68 -4.90 15.90 -0.24
N ALA A 69 -3.77 16.60 -0.27
CA ALA A 69 -3.37 17.63 0.70
C ALA A 69 -3.66 19.02 0.13
#